data_AF-A0A7V9F9U3-F1
#
_entry.id   AF-A0A7V9F9U3-F1
#
_cell.length_a   1.000
_cell.length_b   1.000
_cell.length_c   1.000
_cell.angle_alpha   90.00
_cell.angle_beta   90.00
_cell.angle_gamma   90.00
#
_symmetry.space_group_name_H-M   'P 1'
#
loop_
_entity.id
_entity.type
_entity.pdbx_description
1 polymer ?
#
loop_
_entity_poly.entity_id
_entity_poly.type
_entity_poly.pdbx_seq_one_letter_code
_entity_poly.pdbx_strand_id
1 'polypeptide(L)' 'MSTIDRAIVVRNLDKSYPVGRRSVPALQNVDLSVAKGDYVAIVGPSGCGKST' A
#
# COMPACT_ATOMS: atom_id res chain seq x y z
N MET A 1 18.12 -21.72 -6.53
CA MET A 1 17.46 -20.58 -5.87
C MET A 1 16.00 -20.61 -6.29
N SER A 2 15.06 -20.93 -5.40
CA SER A 2 13.65 -20.95 -5.77
C SER A 2 13.16 -19.50 -5.91
N THR A 3 12.49 -19.20 -7.02
CA THR A 3 11.83 -17.91 -7.23
C THR A 3 10.59 -17.88 -6.34
N ILE A 4 10.47 -16.88 -5.46
CA ILE A 4 9.24 -16.66 -4.70
C ILE A 4 8.19 -16.14 -5.69
N ASP A 5 7.14 -16.93 -5.91
CA ASP A 5 5.98 -16.54 -6.71
C ASP A 5 5.21 -15.44 -5.98
N ARG A 6 5.24 -14.21 -6.51
CA ARG A 6 4.58 -13.05 -5.91
C ARG A 6 3.23 -12.82 -6.58
N ALA A 7 2.17 -12.83 -5.79
CA ALA A 7 0.82 -12.57 -6.28
C ALA A 7 0.51 -11.07 -6.37
N ILE A 8 1.08 -10.26 -5.47
CA ILE A 8 0.89 -8.80 -5.46
C ILE A 8 2.26 -8.13 -5.31
N VAL A 9 2.52 -7.13 -6.15
CA VAL A 9 3.72 -6.28 -6.07
C VAL A 9 3.32 -4.82 -6.28
N VAL A 10 3.60 -3.99 -5.29
CA VAL A 10 3.43 -2.55 -5.29
C VAL A 10 4.81 -1.93 -5.05
N ARG A 11 5.17 -0.91 -5.85
CA ARG A 11 6.45 -0.22 -5.77
C ARG A 11 6.27 1.28 -5.83
N ASN A 12 6.95 1.99 -4.93
CA ASN A 12 7.00 3.45 -4.84
C ASN A 12 5.61 4.08 -4.98
N LEU A 13 4.61 3.54 -4.28
CA LEU A 13 3.23 4.02 -4.40
C LEU A 13 3.03 5.30 -3.60
N ASP A 14 2.75 6.38 -4.31
CA ASP A 14 2.23 7.63 -3.77
C ASP A 14 0.75 7.77 -4.11
N LYS A 15 -0.06 8.15 -3.12
CA LYS A 15 -1.48 8.46 -3.32
C LYS A 15 -1.86 9.66 -2.51
N SER A 16 -2.43 10.66 -3.18
CA SER A 16 -3.01 11.84 -2.52
C SER A 16 -4.47 12.01 -2.93
N TYR A 17 -5.26 12.60 -2.03
CA TYR A 17 -6.64 12.99 -2.29
C TYR A 17 -6.80 14.52 -2.25
N PRO A 18 -7.61 15.10 -3.13
CA PRO A 18 -7.95 16.51 -3.07
C PRO A 18 -8.90 16.78 -1.89
N VAL A 19 -8.57 17.76 -1.06
CA VAL A 19 -9.41 18.27 0.04
C VAL A 19 -9.48 19.78 -0.10
N GLY A 20 -10.57 20.26 -0.70
CA GLY A 20 -10.71 21.66 -1.10
C GLY A 20 -9.62 22.07 -2.07
N ARG A 21 -8.82 23.09 -1.70
CA ARG A 21 -7.67 23.57 -2.49
C ARG A 21 -6.34 22.87 -2.17
N ARG A 22 -6.33 21.91 -1.23
CA ARG A 22 -5.12 21.21 -0.79
C ARG A 22 -5.12 19.78 -1.32
N SER A 23 -3.92 19.23 -1.50
CA SER A 23 -3.71 17.79 -1.73
C SER A 23 -3.22 17.18 -0.43
N VAL A 24 -3.90 16.13 0.06
CA VAL A 24 -3.53 15.43 1.28
C VAL A 24 -2.93 14.07 0.91
N PRO A 25 -1.67 13.79 1.29
CA PRO A 25 -1.05 12.50 1.02
C PRO A 25 -1.65 11.43 1.95
N ALA A 26 -2.17 10.37 1.34
CA ALA A 26 -2.68 9.18 2.02
C ALA A 26 -1.66 8.03 2.04
N LEU A 27 -0.88 7.87 0.96
CA LEU A 27 0.26 6.96 0.88
C LEU A 27 1.46 7.74 0.34
N GLN A 28 2.64 7.48 0.90
CA GLN A 28 3.89 8.12 0.50
C GLN A 28 4.97 7.05 0.34
N ASN A 29 5.47 6.88 -0.88
CA ASN A 29 6.52 5.94 -1.25
C ASN A 29 6.36 4.52 -0.65
N VAL A 30 5.20 3.90 -0.85
CA VAL A 30 4.89 2.59 -0.25
C VAL A 30 5.31 1.45 -1.17
N ASP A 31 6.07 0.51 -0.60
CA ASP A 31 6.45 -0.77 -1.19
C ASP A 31 5.72 -1.92 -0.47
N LEU A 32 5.07 -2.80 -1.23
CA LEU A 32 4.44 -4.01 -0.70
C LEU A 32 4.65 -5.18 -1.66
N SER A 33 5.00 -6.33 -1.12
CA SER A 33 5.00 -7.58 -1.87
C SER A 33 4.33 -8.68 -1.07
N VAL A 34 3.38 -9.39 -1.70
CA VAL A 34 2.65 -10.50 -1.11
C VAL A 34 2.93 -11.76 -1.93
N ALA A 35 3.38 -12.83 -1.27
CA ALA A 35 3.62 -14.10 -1.93
C ALA A 35 2.29 -14.80 -2.24
N LYS A 36 2.31 -15.67 -3.25
CA LYS A 36 1.14 -16.49 -3.58
C LYS A 36 0.82 -17.43 -2.42
N GLY A 37 -0.42 -17.37 -1.96
CA GLY A 37 -0.92 -18.17 -0.83
C GLY A 37 -0.83 -17.48 0.54
N ASP A 38 -0.21 -16.30 0.61
CA ASP A 38 -0.19 -15.52 1.86
C ASP A 38 -1.58 -15.01 2.22
N TYR A 39 -1.88 -15.04 3.53
CA TYR A 39 -3.02 -14.34 4.12
C TYR A 39 -2.49 -13.15 4.92
N VAL A 40 -2.76 -11.93 4.44
CA VAL A 40 -2.17 -10.70 4.97
C VAL A 40 -3.24 -9.81 5.59
N ALA A 41 -2.92 -9.21 6.74
CA ALA A 41 -3.75 -8.18 7.38
C ALA A 41 -3.02 -6.83 7.36
N ILE A 42 -3.73 -5.77 6.95
CA ILE A 42 -3.24 -4.39 7.04
C ILE A 42 -3.88 -3.74 8.26
N VAL A 43 -3.05 -3.34 9.24
CA VAL A 43 -3.49 -2.79 10.53
C VAL A 43 -2.87 -1.42 10.80
N GLY A 44 -3.52 -0.63 11.63
CA GLY A 44 -3.06 0.72 12.00
C GLY A 44 -4.21 1.68 12.36
N PRO A 45 -3.92 2.84 12.97
CA PRO A 45 -4.92 3.80 13.44
C PRO A 45 -5.85 4.30 12.32
N SER A 46 -7.01 4.87 12.68
CA SER A 46 -7.89 5.50 11.69
C SER A 46 -7.15 6.62 10.94
N GLY A 47 -7.38 6.71 9.62
CA GLY A 47 -6.76 7.74 8.77
C GLY A 47 -5.34 7.46 8.27
N CYS A 48 -4.68 6.36 8.64
CA CYS A 48 -3.29 6.08 8.23
C CYS A 48 -3.12 5.48 6.80
N GLY A 49 -4.15 5.50 5.96
CA GLY A 49 -4.05 5.08 4.54
C GLY A 49 -4.32 3.61 4.22
N LYS A 50 -4.80 2.79 5.17
CA LYS A 50 -4.99 1.33 4.96
C LYS A 50 -6.00 0.94 3.86
N SER A 51 -7.04 1.75 3.68
CA SER A 51 -8.14 1.49 2.75
C SER A 51 -8.01 2.28 1.44
N THR A 52 -6.88 2.96 1.25
CA THR A 52 -6.52 3.76 0.09
C THR A 52 -5.81 2.90 -0.94
#